data_AF-A0A1Z4I157-F1
#
_entry.id   AF-A0A1Z4I157-F1
#
_cell.length_a   1.000
_cell.length_b   1.000
_cell.length_c   1.000
_cell.angle_alpha   90.00
_cell.angle_beta   90.00
_cell.angle_gamma   90.00
#
_symmetry.space_group_name_H-M   'P 1'
#
loop_
_entity.id
_entity.type
_entity.pdbx_description
1 polymer ?
#
loop_
_entity_poly.entity_id
_entity_poly.type
_entity_poly.pdbx_seq_one_letter_code
_entity_poly.pdbx_strand_id
1 'polypeptide(L)'
;MTNFNGFQKLIAIANEYGIICYATPEECLVASLPGYDDFLLAFSWSGAFEGEPPEHELIAISIQDITKEVTVAAWQIPTYLFGNVLRQAQMLVTAHQDFVLRTNNP
;
A
#
# COMPACT_ATOMS: atom_id res chain seq x y z
N MET A 1 1.47 -23.25 -8.12
CA MET A 1 0.05 -22.88 -8.03
C MET A 1 -0.03 -21.71 -7.07
N THR A 2 -0.03 -20.50 -7.61
CA THR A 2 0.12 -19.26 -6.84
C THR A 2 -1.14 -18.94 -6.05
N ASN A 3 -0.92 -18.24 -4.93
CA ASN A 3 -1.79 -18.00 -3.80
C ASN A 3 -3.01 -17.10 -4.12
N PHE A 4 -3.82 -17.52 -5.09
CA PHE A 4 -4.96 -16.79 -5.64
C PHE A 4 -6.00 -16.36 -4.58
N ASN A 5 -6.00 -16.99 -3.40
CA ASN A 5 -6.94 -16.69 -2.32
C ASN A 5 -6.48 -15.48 -1.46
N GLY A 6 -5.17 -15.36 -1.19
CA GLY A 6 -4.63 -14.23 -0.40
C GLY A 6 -4.70 -12.92 -1.17
N PHE A 7 -4.27 -12.94 -2.43
CA PHE A 7 -4.24 -11.75 -3.28
C PHE A 7 -5.62 -11.12 -3.51
N GLN A 8 -6.64 -11.95 -3.78
CA GLN A 8 -8.03 -11.48 -3.95
C GLN A 8 -8.64 -10.90 -2.67
N LYS A 9 -8.28 -11.44 -1.50
CA LYS A 9 -8.71 -10.89 -0.20
C LYS A 9 -8.15 -9.49 0.03
N LEU A 10 -6.89 -9.24 -0.33
CA LEU A 10 -6.28 -7.92 -0.20
C LEU A 10 -6.92 -6.90 -1.13
N ILE A 11 -7.25 -7.29 -2.37
CA ILE A 11 -8.03 -6.44 -3.28
C ILE A 11 -9.39 -6.09 -2.65
N ALA A 12 -10.09 -7.08 -2.07
CA ALA A 12 -11.37 -6.84 -1.40
C ALA A 12 -11.22 -5.85 -0.23
N ILE A 13 -10.23 -6.05 0.63
CA ILE A 13 -9.93 -5.12 1.73
C ILE A 13 -9.62 -3.73 1.18
N ALA A 14 -8.72 -3.59 0.21
CA ALA A 14 -8.38 -2.28 -0.36
C ALA A 14 -9.61 -1.53 -0.91
N ASN A 15 -10.50 -2.25 -1.61
CA ASN A 15 -11.75 -1.69 -2.11
C ASN A 15 -12.70 -1.24 -0.98
N GLU A 16 -12.75 -1.93 0.16
CA GLU A 16 -13.52 -1.49 1.34
C GLU A 16 -13.03 -0.15 1.90
N TYR A 17 -11.74 0.16 1.74
CA TYR A 17 -11.14 1.45 2.09
C TYR A 17 -11.23 2.48 0.94
N GLY A 18 -11.96 2.15 -0.14
CA GLY A 18 -12.13 3.00 -1.32
C GLY A 18 -10.90 3.05 -2.24
N ILE A 19 -9.91 2.20 -2.01
CA ILE A 19 -8.66 2.17 -2.76
C ILE A 19 -8.81 1.22 -3.95
N ILE A 20 -8.78 1.76 -5.17
CA ILE A 20 -8.90 0.98 -6.40
C ILE A 20 -7.52 0.45 -6.77
N CYS A 21 -7.36 -0.87 -6.74
CA CYS A 21 -6.11 -1.53 -7.11
C CYS A 21 -6.12 -2.02 -8.56
N TYR A 22 -4.96 -1.91 -9.21
CA TYR A 22 -4.66 -2.51 -10.50
C TYR A 22 -3.58 -3.57 -10.30
N ALA A 23 -3.83 -4.79 -10.78
CA ALA A 23 -2.84 -5.85 -10.77
C ALA A 23 -1.80 -5.58 -11.87
N THR A 24 -0.53 -5.69 -11.53
CA THR A 24 0.59 -5.62 -12.48
C THR A 24 1.17 -7.03 -12.72
N PRO A 25 1.91 -7.24 -13.84
CA PRO A 25 2.47 -8.55 -14.19
C PRO A 25 3.43 -9.14 -13.15
N GLU A 26 3.96 -8.33 -12.23
CA GLU A 26 4.97 -8.70 -11.23
C GLU A 26 4.35 -9.11 -9.90
N GLU A 27 3.05 -9.47 -9.89
CA GLU A 27 2.28 -9.72 -8.66
C GLU A 27 2.27 -8.53 -7.68
N CYS A 28 2.51 -7.33 -8.21
CA CYS A 28 2.41 -6.08 -7.48
C CYS A 28 1.02 -5.46 -7.72
N LEU A 29 0.33 -5.09 -6.64
CA LEU A 29 -0.88 -4.28 -6.70
C LEU A 29 -0.46 -2.82 -6.63
N VAL A 30 -0.85 -2.03 -7.62
CA VAL A 30 -0.68 -0.57 -7.60
C VAL A 30 -2.04 0.06 -7.42
N ALA A 31 -2.17 1.00 -6.51
CA ALA A 31 -3.40 1.71 -6.26
C ALA A 31 -3.17 3.21 -6.13
N SER A 32 -4.10 3.98 -6.67
CA SER A 32 -4.17 5.42 -6.43
C SER A 32 -4.82 5.66 -5.07
N LEU A 33 -4.26 6.57 -4.29
CA LEU A 33 -4.86 7.00 -3.04
C LEU A 33 -6.07 7.90 -3.33
N PRO A 34 -7.27 7.60 -2.78
CA PRO A 34 -8.46 8.41 -3.04
C PRO A 34 -8.25 9.87 -2.62
N GLY A 35 -8.44 10.80 -3.56
CA GLY A 35 -8.22 12.23 -3.35
C GLY A 35 -6.77 12.69 -3.43
N TYR A 36 -5.83 11.79 -3.76
CA TYR A 36 -4.40 12.07 -3.87
C TYR A 36 -3.83 11.50 -5.17
N ASP A 37 -4.15 12.14 -6.30
CA ASP A 37 -3.78 11.68 -7.64
C ASP A 37 -2.26 11.63 -7.88
N ASP A 38 -1.50 12.39 -7.09
CA ASP A 38 -0.04 12.46 -7.13
C ASP A 38 0.66 11.31 -6.38
N PHE A 39 -0.11 10.43 -5.70
CA PHE A 39 0.45 9.38 -4.86
C PHE A 39 0.00 7.98 -5.29
N LEU A 40 0.96 7.05 -5.33
CA LEU A 40 0.73 5.62 -5.55
C LEU A 40 1.04 4.81 -4.30
N LEU A 41 0.18 3.85 -4.03
CA LEU A 41 0.43 2.72 -3.14
C LEU A 41 0.83 1.52 -3.99
N ALA A 42 1.99 0.93 -3.71
CA ALA A 42 2.39 -0.35 -4.30
C ALA A 42 2.44 -1.43 -3.21
N PHE A 43 1.94 -2.62 -3.52
CA PHE A 43 1.90 -3.76 -2.61
C PHE A 43 2.50 -4.98 -3.29
N SER A 44 3.49 -5.60 -2.67
CA SER A 44 4.04 -6.88 -3.13
C SER A 44 4.01 -7.92 -2.01
N TRP A 45 3.73 -9.16 -2.39
CA TRP A 45 3.58 -10.26 -1.45
C TRP A 45 4.90 -10.97 -1.26
N SER A 46 5.31 -11.15 -0.01
CA SER A 46 6.36 -12.10 0.36
C SER A 46 5.69 -13.15 1.22
N GLY A 47 5.43 -14.33 0.64
CA GLY A 47 4.68 -15.37 1.32
C GLY A 47 5.22 -15.77 2.69
N ALA A 48 4.41 -16.53 3.44
CA ALA A 48 4.79 -17.05 4.74
C ALA A 48 6.07 -17.90 4.62
N PHE A 49 6.95 -17.81 5.61
CA PHE A 49 8.04 -18.76 5.75
C PHE A 49 7.47 -20.17 5.91
N GLU A 50 8.18 -21.19 5.40
CA GLU A 50 7.71 -22.57 5.43
C GLU A 50 7.34 -23.01 6.85
N GLY A 51 6.08 -23.41 7.05
CA GLY A 51 5.55 -23.86 8.34
C GLY A 51 4.89 -22.79 9.21
N GLU A 52 4.87 -21.53 8.79
CA GLU A 52 4.15 -20.49 9.53
C GLU A 52 2.64 -20.44 9.21
N PRO A 53 1.81 -20.01 10.18
CA PRO A 53 0.38 -19.82 9.92
C PRO A 53 0.15 -18.71 8.87
N PRO A 54 -0.89 -18.79 8.03
CA PRO A 54 -1.16 -17.80 6.96
C PRO A 54 -1.29 -16.35 7.45
N GLU A 55 -1.63 -16.13 8.71
CA GLU A 55 -1.67 -14.79 9.33
C GLU A 55 -0.27 -14.13 9.45
N HIS A 56 0.81 -14.88 9.35
CA HIS A 56 2.19 -14.35 9.36
C HIS A 56 2.72 -14.05 7.95
N GLU A 57 1.91 -14.27 6.90
CA GLU A 57 2.24 -13.78 5.56
C GLU A 57 2.53 -12.28 5.60
N LEU A 58 3.58 -11.86 4.89
CA LEU A 58 4.05 -10.49 4.89
C LEU A 58 3.70 -9.79 3.57
N ILE A 59 3.32 -8.53 3.67
CA ILE A 59 3.07 -7.64 2.54
C ILE A 59 4.08 -6.50 2.64
N ALA A 60 4.88 -6.33 1.60
CA ALA A 60 5.66 -5.11 1.42
C ALA A 60 4.75 -4.05 0.81
N ILE A 61 4.71 -2.87 1.42
CA ILE A 61 3.91 -1.72 0.99
C ILE A 61 4.85 -0.55 0.80
N SER A 62 4.68 0.20 -0.28
CA SER A 62 5.36 1.48 -0.49
C SER A 62 4.41 2.56 -0.93
N ILE A 63 4.63 3.78 -0.47
CA ILE A 63 3.94 4.99 -0.91
C ILE A 63 4.93 5.84 -1.71
N GLN A 64 4.54 6.22 -2.92
CA GLN A 64 5.37 7.00 -3.82
C GLN A 64 4.69 8.33 -4.15
N ASP A 65 5.44 9.42 -4.09
CA ASP A 65 5.07 10.71 -4.68
C ASP A 65 5.52 10.69 -6.14
N ILE A 66 4.57 10.63 -7.06
CA ILE A 66 4.82 10.54 -8.50
C ILE A 66 5.45 11.84 -9.01
N THR A 67 5.03 12.98 -8.48
CA THR A 67 5.49 14.30 -8.95
C THR A 67 6.95 14.56 -8.62
N LYS A 68 7.45 13.89 -7.58
CA LYS A 68 8.83 13.98 -7.11
C LYS A 68 9.67 12.75 -7.44
N GLU A 69 9.05 11.68 -7.96
CA GLU A 69 9.68 10.38 -8.20
C GLU A 69 10.39 9.83 -6.94
N VAL A 70 9.82 10.04 -5.76
CA VAL A 70 10.40 9.58 -4.49
C VAL A 70 9.45 8.66 -3.73
N THR A 71 10.05 7.67 -3.06
CA THR A 71 9.35 6.86 -2.07
C THR A 71 9.24 7.65 -0.77
N VAL A 72 8.01 7.94 -0.34
CA VAL A 72 7.71 8.64 0.92
C VAL A 72 7.93 7.69 2.10
N ALA A 73 7.50 6.45 1.95
CA ALA A 73 7.71 5.42 2.95
C ALA A 73 7.52 4.01 2.39
N ALA A 74 8.17 3.04 3.05
CA ALA A 74 8.00 1.63 2.75
C ALA A 74 8.10 0.80 4.03
N TRP A 75 7.30 -0.26 4.13
CA TRP A 75 7.26 -1.15 5.28
C TRP A 75 6.81 -2.55 4.86
N GLN A 76 7.22 -3.54 5.65
CA GLN A 76 6.73 -4.91 5.56
C GLN A 76 5.85 -5.18 6.77
N ILE A 77 4.61 -5.59 6.53
CA ILE A 77 3.62 -5.82 7.58
C ILE A 77 3.01 -7.22 7.44
N PRO A 78 2.53 -7.83 8.54
CA PRO A 78 1.63 -8.96 8.46
C PRO A 78 0.33 -8.65 7.72
N THR A 79 -0.19 -9.61 6.96
CA THR A 79 -1.43 -9.47 6.17
C THR A 79 -2.63 -9.06 7.02
N TYR A 80 -2.74 -9.52 8.27
CA TYR A 80 -3.86 -9.14 9.15
C TYR A 80 -3.85 -7.66 9.57
N LEU A 81 -2.73 -6.96 9.43
CA LEU A 81 -2.64 -5.51 9.69
C LEU A 81 -2.95 -4.66 8.45
N PHE A 82 -3.21 -5.29 7.29
CA PHE A 82 -3.31 -4.60 6.01
C PHE A 82 -4.31 -3.43 6.03
N GLY A 83 -5.55 -3.67 6.46
CA GLY A 83 -6.57 -2.61 6.52
C GLY A 83 -6.19 -1.43 7.43
N ASN A 84 -5.57 -1.69 8.59
CA ASN A 84 -5.12 -0.63 9.49
C ASN A 84 -4.04 0.25 8.85
N VAL A 85 -3.11 -0.39 8.13
CA VAL A 85 -2.01 0.30 7.48
C VAL A 85 -2.48 1.12 6.28
N LEU A 86 -3.51 0.67 5.55
CA LEU A 86 -4.13 1.49 4.48
C LEU A 86 -4.65 2.83 5.03
N ARG A 87 -5.30 2.81 6.21
CA ARG A 87 -5.77 4.05 6.85
C ARG A 87 -4.62 4.95 7.28
N GLN A 88 -3.54 4.37 7.80
CA GLN A 88 -2.34 5.13 8.18
C GLN A 88 -1.63 5.73 6.96
N ALA A 89 -1.61 5.02 5.83
CA ALA A 89 -1.05 5.51 4.58
C ALA A 89 -1.76 6.78 4.09
N GLN A 90 -3.10 6.79 4.13
CA GLN A 90 -3.89 7.99 3.81
C GLN A 90 -3.51 9.18 4.69
N MET A 91 -3.44 8.96 6.02
CA MET A 91 -3.05 10.02 6.98
C MET A 91 -1.62 10.54 6.75
N LEU A 92 -0.69 9.64 6.41
CA LEU A 92 0.70 10.00 6.14
C LEU A 92 0.81 10.91 4.91
N VAL A 93 0.07 10.59 3.83
CA VAL A 93 0.07 11.42 2.62
C VAL A 93 -0.50 12.80 2.88
N THR A 94 -1.61 12.90 3.63
CA THR A 94 -2.14 14.20 4.06
C THR A 94 -1.09 15.03 4.80
N ALA A 95 -0.42 14.43 5.78
CA ALA A 95 0.61 15.11 6.57
C ALA A 95 1.85 15.51 5.72
N HIS A 96 2.22 14.67 4.75
CA HIS A 96 3.32 14.96 3.84
C HIS A 96 3.01 16.16 2.93
N GLN A 97 1.82 16.21 2.33
CA GLN A 97 1.38 17.34 1.52
C GLN A 97 1.34 18.64 2.35
N ASP A 98 0.81 18.59 3.57
CA ASP A 98 0.80 19.74 4.48
C ASP A 98 2.21 20.26 4.78
N PHE A 99 3.17 19.35 5.00
CA PHE A 99 4.57 19.70 5.21
C PHE A 99 5.20 20.35 3.98
N VAL A 100 4.98 19.79 2.79
CA VAL A 100 5.50 20.30 1.52
C VAL A 100 4.91 21.68 1.19
N LEU A 101 3.61 21.90 1.44
CA LEU A 101 2.96 23.20 1.25
C LEU A 101 3.56 24.27 2.17
N ARG A 102 3.79 23.96 3.44
CA ARG A 102 4.39 24.89 4.41
C ARG A 102 5.85 25.20 4.13
N THR A 103 6.60 24.27 3.56
CA THR A 103 8.00 24.50 3.19
C THR A 103 8.14 25.30 1.90
N ASN A 104 7.19 25.18 0.97
CA ASN A 104 7.21 25.93 -0.29
C ASN A 104 6.55 27.32 -0.22
N ASN A 105 5.72 27.59 0.79
CA ASN A 105 5.13 28.90 1.08
C ASN A 105 5.52 29.38 2.49
N PRO A 106 6.72 29.96 2.68
CA PRO A 106 7.20 30.45 3.98
C PRO A 106 6.47 31.70 4.48
#